data_AF-A0A1F7MGK8-F1
#
_entry.id   AF-A0A1F7MGK8-F1
#
_cell.length_a   1.000
_cell.length_b   1.000
_cell.length_c   1.000
_cell.angle_alpha   90.00
_cell.angle_beta   90.00
_cell.angle_gamma   90.00
#
_symmetry.space_group_name_H-M   'P 1'
#
loop_
_entity.id
_entity.type
_entity.pdbx_description
1 polymer ?
#
loop_
_entity_poly.entity_id
_entity_poly.type
_entity_poly.pdbx_seq_one_letter_code
_entity_poly.pdbx_strand_id
1 'polypeptide(L)'
;METMAKTILVVDADAARRAALARALAGLRPGARVLPAASWAEARGRLERERPAAPVVALTDDLRPDTLMEAEAAGVVASLRTPADLRELETVLGFLDEKGFLDERGGAWS
;
A
#
# COMPACT_ATOMS: atom_id res chain seq x y z
N MET A 1 2.51 2.62 24.08
CA MET A 1 2.88 1.87 22.86
C MET A 1 2.49 2.73 21.69
N GLU A 2 3.44 3.29 20.94
CA GLU A 2 3.14 3.90 19.64
C GLU A 2 2.66 2.79 18.72
N THR A 3 1.40 2.86 18.27
CA THR A 3 0.88 1.97 17.24
C THR A 3 1.70 2.23 15.97
N MET A 4 2.43 1.23 15.48
CA MET A 4 3.24 1.38 14.26
C MET A 4 2.30 1.61 13.08
N ALA A 5 2.21 2.86 12.61
CA ALA A 5 1.32 3.24 11.52
C ALA A 5 1.71 2.49 10.23
N LYS A 6 0.80 1.63 9.77
CA LYS A 6 1.00 0.80 8.58
C LYS A 6 1.04 1.63 7.33
N THR A 7 1.85 1.23 6.37
CA THR A 7 2.02 2.02 5.16
C THR A 7 1.32 1.36 3.98
N ILE A 8 0.37 2.06 3.36
CA ILE A 8 -0.27 1.68 2.10
C ILE A 8 0.28 2.58 1.01
N LEU A 9 1.05 2.01 0.10
CA LEU A 9 1.58 2.68 -1.08
C LEU A 9 0.53 2.59 -2.21
N VAL A 10 0.19 3.72 -2.85
CA VAL A 10 -0.71 3.76 -4.00
C VAL A 10 0.11 4.22 -5.21
N VAL A 11 0.39 3.30 -6.13
CA VAL A 11 1.13 3.57 -7.37
C VAL A 11 0.17 3.58 -8.55
N ASP A 12 -0.10 4.77 -9.06
CA ASP A 12 -1.09 4.96 -10.13
C ASP A 12 -0.72 6.18 -10.97
N ALA A 13 -0.63 6.03 -12.29
CA ALA A 13 -0.26 7.14 -13.18
C ALA A 13 -1.35 8.23 -13.23
N ASP A 14 -2.63 7.86 -13.06
CA ASP A 14 -3.75 8.79 -13.08
C ASP A 14 -3.81 9.58 -11.76
N ALA A 15 -3.57 10.89 -11.85
CA ALA A 15 -3.55 11.76 -10.68
C ALA A 15 -4.90 11.87 -9.96
N ALA A 16 -6.01 11.83 -10.70
CA ALA A 16 -7.35 11.93 -10.12
C ALA A 16 -7.71 10.64 -9.40
N ARG A 17 -7.46 9.48 -10.03
CA ARG A 17 -7.69 8.16 -9.43
C ARG A 17 -6.81 7.95 -8.21
N ARG A 18 -5.51 8.29 -8.30
CA ARG A 18 -4.57 8.25 -7.17
C ARG A 18 -5.04 9.11 -5.98
N ALA A 19 -5.50 10.34 -6.23
CA ALA A 19 -5.97 11.23 -5.18
C ALA A 19 -7.28 10.74 -4.55
N ALA A 20 -8.20 10.20 -5.35
CA ALA A 20 -9.46 9.63 -4.87
C ALA A 20 -9.21 8.41 -3.97
N LEU A 21 -8.34 7.49 -4.40
CA LEU A 21 -7.94 6.33 -3.62
C LEU A 21 -7.26 6.72 -2.31
N ALA A 22 -6.34 7.69 -2.35
CA ALA A 22 -5.66 8.15 -1.15
C ALA A 22 -6.63 8.74 -0.12
N ARG A 23 -7.62 9.51 -0.57
CA ARG A 23 -8.69 10.05 0.30
C ARG A 23 -9.57 8.96 0.87
N ALA A 24 -9.99 8.00 0.04
CA ALA A 24 -10.82 6.88 0.48
C ALA A 24 -10.10 6.03 1.54
N LEU A 25 -8.83 5.68 1.29
CA LEU A 25 -7.98 4.94 2.23
C LEU A 25 -7.80 5.68 3.55
N ALA A 26 -7.56 6.99 3.52
CA ALA A 26 -7.42 7.79 4.74
C ALA A 26 -8.72 7.81 5.58
N GLY A 27 -9.89 7.78 4.93
CA GLY A 27 -11.18 7.69 5.61
C GLY A 27 -11.48 6.29 6.17
N LEU A 28 -11.17 5.24 5.40
CA LEU A 28 -11.45 3.84 5.78
C LEU A 28 -10.42 3.26 6.76
N ARG A 29 -9.19 3.79 6.75
CA ARG A 29 -8.07 3.33 7.58
C ARG A 29 -7.35 4.54 8.20
N PRO A 30 -7.97 5.23 9.17
CA PRO A 30 -7.40 6.45 9.77
C PRO A 30 -6.06 6.23 10.49
N GLY A 31 -5.71 4.99 10.86
CA GLY A 31 -4.41 4.62 11.44
C GLY A 31 -3.35 4.21 10.42
N ALA A 32 -3.69 4.11 9.13
CA ALA A 32 -2.74 3.79 8.07
C ALA A 32 -2.17 5.07 7.46
N ARG A 33 -0.86 5.07 7.27
CA ARG A 33 -0.15 6.05 6.44
C ARG A 33 -0.37 5.70 4.97
N VAL A 34 -0.91 6.63 4.19
CA VAL A 34 -1.10 6.44 2.75
C VAL A 34 -0.03 7.21 1.99
N LEU A 35 0.72 6.52 1.12
CA LEU A 35 1.78 7.09 0.28
C LEU A 35 1.39 7.02 -1.20
N PRO A 36 0.87 8.09 -1.79
CA PRO A 36 0.61 8.14 -3.22
C PRO A 36 1.91 8.37 -4.01
N ALA A 37 2.08 7.67 -5.12
CA ALA A 37 3.15 7.83 -6.09
C ALA A 37 2.60 7.68 -7.53
N ALA A 38 3.12 8.45 -8.48
CA ALA A 38 2.72 8.35 -9.88
C ALA A 38 3.40 7.19 -10.64
N SER A 39 4.48 6.64 -10.06
CA SER A 39 5.28 5.56 -10.65
C SER A 39 6.07 4.82 -9.58
N TRP A 40 6.59 3.64 -9.93
CA TRP A 40 7.47 2.86 -9.06
C TRP A 40 8.81 3.54 -8.76
N ALA A 41 9.34 4.33 -9.69
CA ALA A 41 10.53 5.16 -9.45
C ALA A 41 10.27 6.21 -8.36
N GLU A 42 9.12 6.88 -8.41
CA GLU A 42 8.73 7.82 -7.35
C GLU A 42 8.47 7.11 -6.03
N ALA A 43 7.75 5.98 -6.07
CA ALA A 43 7.45 5.17 -4.89
C ALA A 43 8.74 4.74 -4.18
N ARG A 44 9.73 4.24 -4.92
CA ARG A 44 11.03 3.86 -4.40
C ARG A 44 11.72 5.02 -3.69
N GLY A 45 11.80 6.18 -4.35
CA GLY A 45 12.41 7.37 -3.74
C GLY A 45 11.70 7.85 -2.47
N ARG A 46 10.39 7.59 -2.34
CA ARG A 46 9.63 7.84 -1.11
C ARG A 46 9.96 6.82 -0.03
N LEU A 47 9.94 5.53 -0.35
CA LEU A 47 10.27 4.46 0.60
C LEU A 47 11.69 4.61 1.17
N GLU A 48 12.67 4.93 0.31
CA GLU A 48 14.06 5.16 0.72
C GLU A 48 14.22 6.36 1.67
N ARG A 49 13.45 7.42 1.44
CA ARG A 49 13.46 8.65 2.26
C ARG A 49 12.73 8.48 3.58
N GLU A 50 11.56 7.85 3.53
CA GLU A 50 10.63 7.77 4.65
C GLU A 50 10.91 6.58 5.57
N ARG A 51 11.58 5.54 5.05
CA ARG A 51 11.99 4.32 5.76
C ARG A 51 10.91 3.81 6.72
N PRO A 52 9.72 3.45 6.21
CA PRO A 52 8.64 2.98 7.04
C PRO A 52 9.08 1.76 7.85
N ALA A 53 8.93 1.83 9.18
CA ALA A 53 9.27 0.73 10.09
C ALA A 53 8.22 -0.41 10.03
N ALA A 54 7.01 -0.09 9.58
CA ALA A 54 5.93 -1.04 9.39
C ALA A 54 5.94 -1.63 7.97
N PRO A 55 5.42 -2.86 7.77
CA PRO A 55 5.23 -3.45 6.45
C PRO A 55 4.48 -2.52 5.48
N VAL A 56 4.90 -2.53 4.21
CA VAL A 56 4.30 -1.74 3.14
C VAL A 56 3.49 -2.64 2.21
N VAL A 57 2.23 -2.30 1.98
CA VAL A 57 1.40 -2.93 0.94
C VAL A 57 1.22 -1.95 -0.20
N ALA A 58 1.41 -2.40 -1.44
CA ALA A 58 1.23 -1.59 -2.64
C ALA A 58 -0.09 -1.90 -3.35
N LEU A 59 -0.81 -0.84 -3.75
CA LEU A 59 -1.89 -0.90 -4.72
C LEU A 59 -1.36 -0.35 -6.05
N THR A 60 -1.36 -1.17 -7.09
CA THR A 60 -0.83 -0.78 -8.41
C THR A 60 -1.59 -1.45 -9.56
N ASP A 61 -1.67 -0.81 -10.72
CA ASP A 61 -2.19 -1.44 -11.94
C ASP A 61 -1.11 -2.20 -12.73
N ASP A 62 0.17 -2.00 -12.40
CA ASP A 62 1.33 -2.68 -12.98
C ASP A 62 1.80 -3.86 -12.12
N LEU A 63 1.32 -5.06 -12.47
CA LEU A 63 1.68 -6.33 -11.81
C LEU A 63 2.60 -7.20 -12.68
N ARG A 64 3.42 -6.58 -13.54
CA ARG A 64 4.43 -7.31 -14.32
C ARG A 64 5.52 -7.88 -13.38
N PRO A 65 6.14 -9.02 -13.71
CA PRO A 65 7.16 -9.64 -12.86
C PRO A 65 8.29 -8.69 -12.45
N ASP A 66 8.83 -7.92 -13.39
CA ASP A 66 9.91 -6.96 -13.11
C ASP A 66 9.49 -5.91 -12.08
N THR A 67 8.29 -5.37 -12.22
CA THR A 67 7.71 -4.40 -11.30
C THR A 67 7.52 -5.00 -9.90
N LEU A 68 7.07 -6.26 -9.81
CA LEU A 68 6.90 -6.94 -8.53
C LEU A 68 8.25 -7.21 -7.84
N MET A 69 9.28 -7.60 -8.59
CA MET A 69 10.64 -7.76 -8.06
C MET A 69 11.21 -6.43 -7.54
N GLU A 70 10.99 -5.32 -8.26
CA GLU A 70 11.40 -3.99 -7.81
C GLU A 70 10.67 -3.56 -6.52
N ALA A 71 9.37 -3.86 -6.43
CA ALA A 71 8.56 -3.58 -5.26
C ALA A 71 9.07 -4.34 -4.02
N GLU A 72 9.32 -5.65 -4.16
CA GLU A 72 9.84 -6.49 -3.08
C GLU A 72 11.22 -5.99 -2.62
N ALA A 73 12.11 -5.67 -3.57
CA ALA A 73 13.43 -5.10 -3.26
C ALA A 73 13.35 -3.73 -2.56
N ALA A 74 12.23 -3.01 -2.68
CA ALA A 74 11.96 -1.76 -1.97
C ALA A 74 11.28 -1.97 -0.60
N GLY A 75 11.05 -3.22 -0.17
CA GLY A 75 10.44 -3.56 1.12
C GLY A 75 8.91 -3.65 1.10
N VAL A 76 8.29 -3.72 -0.08
CA VAL A 76 6.85 -4.01 -0.21
C VAL A 76 6.61 -5.48 0.05
N VAL A 77 5.72 -5.78 1.01
CA VAL A 77 5.41 -7.16 1.42
C VAL A 77 4.28 -7.81 0.62
N ALA A 78 3.47 -6.98 -0.06
CA ALA A 78 2.40 -7.44 -0.93
C ALA A 78 2.05 -6.36 -1.95
N SER A 79 1.82 -6.77 -3.19
CA SER A 79 1.31 -5.92 -4.26
C SER A 79 -0.05 -6.44 -4.72
N LEU A 80 -1.04 -5.55 -4.72
CA LEU A 80 -2.41 -5.84 -5.11
C LEU A 80 -2.81 -4.93 -6.27
N ARG A 81 -3.78 -5.38 -7.06
CA ARG A 81 -4.34 -4.55 -8.12
C ARG A 81 -5.00 -3.32 -7.50
N THR A 82 -4.78 -2.14 -8.10
CA THR A 82 -5.52 -0.93 -7.75
C THR A 82 -7.02 -1.16 -7.92
N PRO A 83 -7.85 -0.95 -6.88
CA PRO A 83 -9.29 -1.16 -6.97
C PRO A 83 -9.94 -0.13 -7.89
N ALA A 84 -10.90 -0.56 -8.69
CA ALA A 84 -11.61 0.29 -9.65
C ALA A 84 -12.59 1.24 -8.97
N ASP A 85 -13.13 0.84 -7.80
CA ASP A 85 -14.12 1.60 -7.05
C ASP A 85 -14.03 1.33 -5.54
N LEU A 86 -14.90 2.01 -4.78
CA LEU A 86 -14.94 1.92 -3.32
C LEU A 86 -15.29 0.53 -2.81
N ARG A 87 -16.18 -0.20 -3.49
CA ARG A 87 -16.62 -1.54 -3.08
C ARG A 87 -15.48 -2.54 -3.23
N GLU A 88 -14.74 -2.45 -4.34
CA GLU A 88 -13.54 -3.27 -4.54
C GLU A 88 -12.46 -2.90 -3.51
N LEU A 89 -12.30 -1.61 -3.21
CA LEU A 89 -11.38 -1.16 -2.17
C LEU A 89 -11.73 -1.76 -0.79
N GLU A 90 -13.00 -1.72 -0.38
CA GLU A 90 -13.45 -2.35 0.87
C GLU A 90 -13.18 -3.86 0.89
N THR A 91 -13.36 -4.53 -0.25
CA THR A 91 -13.07 -5.97 -0.38
C THR A 91 -11.58 -6.25 -0.21
N VAL A 92 -10.73 -5.49 -0.88
CA VAL A 92 -9.27 -5.60 -0.76
C VAL A 92 -8.81 -5.36 0.67
N LEU A 93 -9.36 -4.33 1.33
CA LEU A 93 -9.03 -4.02 2.71
C LEU A 93 -9.47 -5.13 3.67
N GLY A 94 -10.66 -5.72 3.48
CA GLY A 94 -11.11 -6.87 4.25
C GLY A 94 -10.19 -8.09 4.10
N PHE A 95 -9.70 -8.35 2.89
CA PHE A 95 -8.69 -9.39 2.65
C PHE A 95 -7.38 -9.10 3.39
N LEU A 96 -6.90 -7.86 3.35
CA LEU A 96 -5.67 -7.47 4.04
C LEU A 96 -5.78 -7.58 5.56
N ASP A 97 -6.95 -7.29 6.13
CA ASP A 97 -7.23 -7.49 7.56
C ASP A 97 -7.24 -8.99 7.91
N GLU A 98 -7.94 -9.81 7.13
CA GLU A 98 -7.99 -11.27 7.34
C GLU A 98 -6.60 -11.91 7.34
N LYS A 99 -5.74 -11.46 6.42
CA LYS A 99 -4.35 -11.95 6.31
C LYS A 99 -3.39 -11.32 7.32
N GLY A 100 -3.86 -10.40 8.17
CA GLY A 100 -3.01 -9.74 9.15
C GLY A 100 -1.97 -8.78 8.55
N PHE A 101 -2.02 -8.51 7.24
CA PHE A 101 -1.19 -7.47 6.62
C PHE A 101 -1.45 -6.11 7.27
N LEU A 102 -2.66 -5.92 7.80
CA LEU A 102 -3.08 -4.74 8.53
C LEU A 102 -3.20 -4.92 10.07
N ASP A 103 -2.67 -6.01 10.64
CA ASP A 103 -2.59 -6.24 12.11
C ASP A 103 -1.39 -5.57 12.83
N GLU A 104 -1.64 -4.95 13.98
CA GLU A 104 -0.70 -4.19 14.82
C GLU A 104 0.53 -4.99 15.27
N ARG A 105 0.44 -6.31 15.29
CA ARG A 105 1.51 -7.21 15.74
C ARG A 105 2.61 -7.45 14.71
N GLY A 106 2.50 -6.87 13.51
CA GLY A 106 3.43 -7.12 12.42
C GLY A 106 3.48 -8.62 12.14
N GLY A 107 2.43 -9.15 11.49
CA GLY A 107 2.27 -10.58 11.22
C GLY A 107 3.59 -11.22 10.79
N ALA A 108 4.23 -11.89 11.73
CA ALA A 108 5.36 -12.75 11.48
C ALA A 108 4.81 -13.96 10.74
N TRP A 109 5.30 -14.16 9.53
CA TRP A 109 5.03 -15.38 8.80
C TRP A 109 5.71 -16.52 9.58
N SER A 110 4.92 -17.52 10.00
CA SER A 110 5.42 -18.88 10.29
C SER A 110 5.21 -19.75 9.06
#